data_AF-A0A1Y4EZT0-F1
#
_entry.id   AF-A0A1Y4EZT0-F1
#
_cell.length_a   1.000
_cell.length_b   1.000
_cell.length_c   1.000
_cell.angle_alpha   90.00
_cell.angle_beta   90.00
_cell.angle_gamma   90.00
#
_symmetry.space_group_name_H-M   'P 1'
#
loop_
_entity.id
_entity.type
_entity.pdbx_description
1 polymer ?
#
loop_
_entity_poly.entity_id
_entity_poly.type
_entity_poly.pdbx_seq_one_letter_code
_entity_poly.pdbx_strand_id
1 'polypeptide(L)'
;MKKQSKQAGEFQEGEACGEQPVLLPSNATNECRTIPVQMVQKLADMLIDTKAAKEEAVRESERYRKENADLARRLEQSEWEKEQIRAECQAIKRASAVYLAERLAPSPPQQAAESPGMPDGTESAGAPLSEMEGKINRAIAVMQEEKIFKFAYDYVWVMLVMNQTAGMPHFESTSSFHIFLVRIGVARVPSLSSVEKKAATACRQHPTWTFTDTADANETRRRNNVASRFLSLVRKAA
;
A
#
# COMPACT_ATOMS: atom_id res chain seq x y z
N MET A 1 -29.77 -45.70 -2.56
CA MET A 1 -28.76 -46.69 -2.14
C MET A 1 -28.15 -46.23 -0.82
N LYS A 2 -28.17 -47.13 0.18
CA LYS A 2 -27.20 -47.38 1.28
C LYS A 2 -26.13 -46.29 1.53
N LYS A 3 -25.79 -45.85 2.75
CA LYS A 3 -26.03 -46.37 4.11
C LYS A 3 -25.44 -45.39 5.17
N GLN A 4 -26.18 -45.26 6.28
CA GLN A 4 -25.75 -45.31 7.70
C GLN A 4 -24.91 -44.16 8.30
N SER A 5 -25.36 -43.41 9.32
CA SER A 5 -25.88 -43.71 10.69
C SER A 5 -24.79 -43.30 11.71
N LYS A 6 -25.05 -42.31 12.59
CA LYS A 6 -25.62 -42.44 13.96
C LYS A 6 -24.73 -43.34 14.86
N GLN A 7 -24.39 -43.02 16.11
CA GLN A 7 -25.08 -42.22 17.12
C GLN A 7 -24.18 -42.03 18.35
N ALA A 8 -24.55 -41.06 19.18
CA ALA A 8 -24.19 -40.93 20.58
C ALA A 8 -24.66 -42.14 21.45
N GLY A 9 -24.06 -42.29 22.62
CA GLY A 9 -24.52 -43.12 23.74
C GLY A 9 -23.50 -43.03 24.88
N GLU A 10 -23.79 -42.25 25.92
CA GLU A 10 -24.43 -42.68 27.18
C GLU A 10 -23.46 -43.39 28.14
N PHE A 11 -23.17 -42.68 29.23
CA PHE A 11 -22.57 -43.18 30.46
C PHE A 11 -23.59 -44.06 31.19
N GLN A 12 -23.18 -45.25 31.61
CA GLN A 12 -23.89 -46.03 32.63
C GLN A 12 -22.89 -46.51 33.68
N GLU A 13 -23.13 -46.12 34.92
CA GLU A 13 -22.60 -46.77 36.12
C GLU A 13 -23.40 -48.05 36.38
N GLY A 14 -22.72 -49.10 36.86
CA GLY A 14 -23.33 -50.35 37.31
C GLY A 14 -22.29 -51.32 37.84
N GLU A 15 -22.21 -51.42 39.18
CA GLU A 15 -21.50 -52.45 39.94
C GLU A 15 -21.95 -53.88 39.57
N ALA A 16 -21.02 -54.85 39.60
CA ALA A 16 -21.18 -56.11 40.35
C ALA A 16 -19.90 -56.96 40.33
N CYS A 17 -19.63 -57.56 41.48
CA CYS A 17 -18.48 -58.36 41.89
C CYS A 17 -18.18 -59.60 41.04
N GLY A 18 -16.90 -59.95 40.98
CA GLY A 18 -16.39 -61.27 40.61
C GLY A 18 -14.95 -61.42 41.07
N GLU A 19 -14.75 -61.94 42.29
CA GLU A 19 -13.44 -62.27 42.85
C GLU A 19 -12.77 -63.39 42.03
N GLN A 20 -11.55 -63.14 41.55
CA GLN A 20 -10.55 -64.17 41.30
C GLN A 20 -9.21 -63.71 41.89
N PRO A 21 -8.55 -64.52 42.74
CA PRO A 21 -7.25 -64.14 43.29
C PRO A 21 -6.19 -64.40 42.21
N VAL A 22 -5.77 -63.34 41.52
CA VAL A 22 -4.58 -63.39 40.69
C VAL A 22 -3.37 -63.42 41.64
N LEU A 23 -2.81 -64.61 41.83
CA LEU A 23 -1.52 -64.83 42.46
C LEU A 23 -0.45 -64.05 41.68
N LEU A 24 -0.06 -62.88 42.21
CA LEU A 24 1.10 -62.14 41.73
C LEU A 24 2.38 -62.91 42.11
N PRO A 25 3.35 -63.04 41.20
CA PRO A 25 4.64 -63.60 41.55
C PRO A 25 5.34 -62.67 42.56
N SER A 26 5.58 -63.23 43.74
CA SER A 26 6.41 -62.65 44.79
C SER A 26 7.84 -62.54 44.28
N ASN A 27 8.21 -61.36 43.76
CA ASN A 27 9.57 -60.83 43.74
C ASN A 27 9.58 -59.45 43.05
N ALA A 28 9.28 -58.43 43.84
CA ALA A 28 9.84 -57.11 43.62
C ALA A 28 10.07 -56.52 45.01
N THR A 29 11.33 -56.31 45.36
CA THR A 29 11.72 -55.44 46.45
C THR A 29 10.93 -54.14 46.32
N ASN A 30 9.96 -53.95 47.21
CA ASN A 30 9.28 -52.67 47.41
C ASN A 30 10.29 -51.72 48.06
N GLU A 31 11.27 -51.29 47.28
CA GLU A 31 11.98 -50.06 47.57
C GLU A 31 10.97 -48.93 47.39
N CYS A 32 10.34 -48.50 48.48
CA CYS A 32 9.66 -47.22 48.52
C CYS A 32 10.70 -46.14 48.24
N ARG A 33 10.97 -45.86 46.96
CA ARG A 33 11.73 -44.69 46.52
C ARG A 33 10.87 -43.49 46.85
N THR A 34 11.10 -42.92 48.03
CA THR A 34 10.48 -41.67 48.43
C THR A 34 10.96 -40.60 47.45
N ILE A 35 10.08 -40.18 46.54
CA ILE A 35 10.39 -39.04 45.67
C ILE A 35 10.52 -37.84 46.60
N PRO A 36 11.69 -37.15 46.61
CA PRO A 36 11.86 -35.98 47.44
C PRO A 36 10.76 -34.97 47.15
N VAL A 37 10.09 -34.47 48.19
CA VAL A 37 9.01 -33.49 48.08
C VAL A 37 9.42 -32.29 47.22
N GLN A 38 10.71 -31.92 47.25
CA GLN A 38 11.28 -30.87 46.41
C GLN A 38 11.22 -31.17 44.90
N MET A 39 11.37 -32.44 44.48
CA MET A 39 11.21 -32.81 43.07
C MET A 39 9.75 -32.77 42.64
N VAL A 40 8.82 -33.21 43.51
CA VAL A 40 7.38 -33.13 43.25
C VAL A 40 6.96 -31.67 43.12
N GLN A 41 7.45 -30.79 44.00
CA GLN A 41 7.17 -29.34 43.94
C GLN A 41 7.69 -28.73 42.64
N LYS A 42 8.94 -29.03 42.25
CA LYS A 42 9.51 -28.53 40.97
C LYS A 42 8.72 -28.98 39.74
N LEU A 43 8.23 -30.22 39.74
CA LEU A 43 7.39 -30.73 38.65
C LEU A 43 6.02 -30.04 38.62
N ALA A 44 5.42 -29.78 39.79
CA ALA A 44 4.16 -29.04 39.90
C ALA A 44 4.32 -27.60 39.38
N ASP A 45 5.37 -26.90 39.78
CA ASP A 45 5.67 -25.54 39.33
C ASP A 45 5.87 -25.50 37.80
N MET A 46 6.64 -26.44 37.25
CA MET A 46 6.85 -26.55 35.80
C MET A 46 5.56 -26.82 35.02
N LEU A 47 4.64 -27.63 35.57
CA LEU A 47 3.34 -27.90 34.95
C LEU A 47 2.44 -26.65 34.96
N ILE A 48 2.50 -25.86 36.03
CA ILE A 48 1.78 -24.58 36.13
C ILE A 48 2.32 -23.60 35.08
N ASP A 49 3.64 -23.45 34.98
CA ASP A 49 4.28 -22.57 33.99
C ASP A 49 3.96 -23.00 32.55
N THR A 50 4.02 -24.31 32.28
CA THR A 50 3.70 -24.87 30.96
C THR A 50 2.23 -24.63 30.60
N LYS A 51 1.32 -24.74 31.58
CA LYS A 51 -0.09 -24.45 31.38
C LYS A 51 -0.32 -22.96 31.10
N ALA A 52 0.31 -22.08 31.87
CA ALA A 52 0.24 -20.63 31.66
C ALA A 52 0.77 -20.23 30.27
N ALA A 53 1.90 -20.79 29.84
CA ALA A 53 2.47 -20.55 28.52
C ALA A 53 1.55 -21.03 27.39
N LYS A 54 0.88 -22.18 27.55
CA LYS A 54 -0.11 -22.68 26.58
C LYS A 54 -1.34 -21.77 26.50
N GLU A 55 -1.86 -21.31 27.63
CA GLU A 55 -3.00 -20.38 27.66
C GLU A 55 -2.64 -19.03 27.02
N GLU A 56 -1.41 -18.56 27.20
CA GLU A 56 -0.92 -17.36 26.53
C GLU A 56 -0.78 -17.54 25.03
N ALA A 57 -0.23 -18.67 24.57
CA ALA A 57 -0.15 -19.00 23.15
C ALA A 57 -1.54 -19.09 22.49
N VAL A 58 -2.54 -19.62 23.20
CA VAL A 58 -3.93 -19.65 22.72
C VAL A 58 -4.50 -18.23 22.61
N ARG A 59 -4.32 -17.40 23.64
CA ARG A 59 -4.75 -15.99 23.60
C ARG A 59 -4.09 -15.22 22.46
N GLU A 60 -2.81 -15.45 22.22
CA GLU A 60 -2.09 -14.83 21.12
C GLU A 60 -2.62 -15.30 19.75
N SER A 61 -2.86 -16.60 19.59
CA SER A 61 -3.47 -17.16 18.38
C SER A 61 -4.88 -16.58 18.10
N GLU A 62 -5.68 -16.37 19.14
CA GLU A 62 -6.99 -15.72 19.01
C GLU A 62 -6.89 -14.25 18.61
N ARG A 63 -5.91 -13.51 19.13
CA ARG A 63 -5.63 -12.14 18.69
C ARG A 63 -5.27 -12.11 17.21
N TYR A 64 -4.33 -12.94 16.77
CA TYR A 64 -3.97 -13.02 15.35
C TYR A 64 -5.17 -13.41 14.47
N ARG A 65 -6.02 -14.33 14.92
CA ARG A 65 -7.23 -14.71 14.17
C ARG A 65 -8.19 -13.52 14.01
N LYS A 66 -8.38 -12.71 15.07
CA LYS A 66 -9.23 -11.51 15.02
C LYS A 66 -8.62 -10.44 14.11
N GLU A 67 -7.34 -10.14 14.28
CA GLU A 67 -6.64 -9.16 13.43
C GLU A 67 -6.68 -9.56 11.96
N ASN A 68 -6.48 -10.84 11.65
CA ASN A 68 -6.54 -11.34 10.28
C ASN A 68 -7.96 -11.24 9.69
N ALA A 69 -9.00 -11.50 10.50
CA ALA A 69 -10.39 -11.30 10.08
C ALA A 69 -10.71 -9.81 9.83
N ASP A 70 -10.19 -8.90 10.65
CA ASP A 70 -10.35 -7.46 10.46
C ASP A 70 -9.63 -6.95 9.21
N LEU A 71 -8.41 -7.44 8.96
CA LEU A 71 -7.67 -7.15 7.74
C LEU A 71 -8.42 -7.64 6.50
N ALA A 72 -9.01 -8.84 6.55
CA ALA A 72 -9.82 -9.36 5.44
C ALA A 72 -11.03 -8.46 5.15
N ARG A 73 -11.75 -8.00 6.18
CA ARG A 73 -12.88 -7.05 6.02
C ARG A 73 -12.43 -5.72 5.41
N ARG A 74 -11.29 -5.19 5.85
CA ARG A 74 -10.73 -3.94 5.29
C ARG A 74 -10.29 -4.10 3.84
N LEU A 75 -9.75 -5.27 3.49
CA LEU A 75 -9.38 -5.58 2.12
C LEU A 75 -10.62 -5.63 1.21
N GLU A 76 -11.66 -6.34 1.63
CA GLU A 76 -12.93 -6.43 0.91
C GLU A 76 -13.55 -5.04 0.72
N GLN A 77 -13.56 -4.21 1.76
CA GLN A 77 -14.02 -2.82 1.66
C GLN A 77 -13.20 -2.02 0.64
N SER A 78 -11.86 -2.12 0.67
CA SER A 78 -11.00 -1.41 -0.28
C SER A 78 -11.19 -1.89 -1.72
N GLU A 79 -11.45 -3.19 -1.92
CA GLU A 79 -11.75 -3.74 -3.25
C GLU A 79 -13.08 -3.22 -3.78
N TRP A 80 -14.10 -3.13 -2.91
CA TRP A 80 -15.38 -2.55 -3.24
C TRP A 80 -15.27 -1.06 -3.63
N GLU A 81 -14.54 -0.26 -2.84
CA GLU A 81 -14.29 1.16 -3.14
C GLU A 81 -13.56 1.34 -4.49
N LYS A 82 -12.57 0.51 -4.78
CA LYS A 82 -11.88 0.51 -6.08
C LYS A 82 -12.83 0.18 -7.23
N GLU A 83 -13.73 -0.78 -7.05
CA GLU A 83 -14.70 -1.14 -8.07
C GLU A 83 -15.70 -0.01 -8.32
N GLN A 84 -16.16 0.67 -7.27
CA GLN A 84 -17.02 1.84 -7.39
C GLN A 84 -16.32 2.94 -8.21
N ILE A 85 -15.08 3.28 -7.87
CA ILE A 85 -14.29 4.29 -8.61
C ILE A 85 -14.11 3.87 -10.07
N ARG A 86 -13.84 2.59 -10.34
CA ARG A 86 -13.75 2.06 -11.72
C ARG A 86 -15.06 2.26 -12.49
N ALA A 87 -16.20 1.96 -11.88
CA ALA A 87 -17.51 2.14 -12.48
C ALA A 87 -17.81 3.62 -12.78
N GLU A 88 -17.51 4.51 -11.83
CA GLU A 88 -17.66 5.96 -12.02
C GLU A 88 -16.78 6.48 -13.17
N CYS A 89 -15.52 6.04 -13.22
CA CYS A 89 -14.62 6.39 -14.32
C CYS A 89 -15.13 5.91 -15.68
N GLN A 90 -15.73 4.72 -15.76
CA GLN A 90 -16.35 4.23 -16.98
C GLN A 90 -17.59 5.05 -17.37
N ALA A 91 -18.41 5.44 -16.39
CA ALA A 91 -19.57 6.30 -16.62
C ALA A 91 -19.14 7.67 -17.17
N ILE A 92 -18.13 8.30 -16.59
CA ILE A 92 -17.56 9.57 -17.06
C ILE A 92 -17.03 9.42 -18.50
N LYS A 93 -16.32 8.34 -18.81
CA LYS A 93 -15.83 8.07 -20.17
C LYS A 93 -16.98 7.96 -21.18
N ARG A 94 -18.06 7.26 -20.84
CA ARG A 94 -19.25 7.14 -21.70
C ARG A 94 -19.94 8.48 -21.90
N ALA A 95 -20.16 9.23 -20.83
CA ALA A 95 -20.76 10.57 -20.89
C ALA A 95 -19.92 11.52 -21.76
N SER A 96 -18.60 11.48 -21.62
CA SER A 96 -17.67 12.27 -22.43
C SER A 96 -17.73 11.86 -23.91
N ALA A 97 -17.85 10.56 -24.20
CA ALA A 97 -17.99 10.06 -25.58
C ALA A 97 -19.31 10.52 -26.23
N VAL A 98 -20.42 10.52 -25.48
CA VAL A 98 -21.71 11.05 -25.96
C VAL A 98 -21.60 12.54 -26.26
N TYR A 99 -21.05 13.32 -25.32
CA TYR A 99 -20.84 14.76 -25.52
C TYR A 99 -19.97 15.07 -26.74
N LEU A 100 -18.89 14.32 -26.95
CA LEU A 100 -18.06 14.46 -28.15
C LEU A 100 -18.79 14.05 -29.44
N ALA A 101 -19.57 12.96 -29.41
CA ALA A 101 -20.35 12.53 -30.56
C ALA A 101 -21.43 13.55 -30.95
N GLU A 102 -22.10 14.17 -29.97
CA GLU A 102 -23.09 15.22 -30.19
C GLU A 102 -22.45 16.50 -30.77
N ARG A 103 -21.22 16.83 -30.34
CA ARG A 103 -20.48 18.00 -30.84
C ARG A 103 -19.83 17.78 -32.21
N LEU A 104 -19.58 16.53 -32.60
CA LEU A 104 -19.04 16.13 -33.90
C LEU A 104 -20.12 15.69 -34.89
N ALA A 105 -21.40 15.69 -34.48
CA ALA A 105 -22.51 15.43 -35.37
C ALA A 105 -22.55 16.50 -36.47
N PRO A 106 -22.59 16.12 -37.77
CA PRO A 106 -22.69 17.10 -38.83
C PRO A 106 -24.01 17.88 -38.68
N SER A 107 -23.93 19.21 -38.70
CA SER A 107 -25.14 20.05 -38.80
C SER A 107 -25.90 19.69 -40.09
N PRO A 108 -27.25 19.70 -40.09
CA PRO A 108 -28.01 19.48 -41.32
C PRO A 108 -27.57 20.50 -42.38
N PRO A 109 -27.57 20.13 -43.68
CA PRO A 109 -27.05 21.01 -44.71
C PRO A 109 -27.92 22.26 -44.83
N GLN A 110 -27.43 23.38 -44.27
CA GLN A 110 -27.98 24.70 -44.54
C GLN A 110 -27.43 25.18 -45.87
N GLN A 111 -28.35 25.50 -46.78
CA GLN A 111 -28.07 26.03 -48.10
C GLN A 111 -27.26 27.32 -48.03
N ALA A 112 -26.39 27.46 -49.03
CA ALA A 112 -25.49 28.57 -49.27
C ALA A 112 -26.16 29.94 -49.13
N ALA A 113 -25.60 30.78 -48.26
CA ALA A 113 -25.62 32.22 -48.39
C ALA A 113 -24.30 32.78 -47.83
N GLU A 114 -23.49 33.27 -48.76
CA GLU A 114 -22.51 34.37 -48.66
C GLU A 114 -21.78 34.63 -47.34
N SER A 115 -20.44 34.56 -47.43
CA SER A 115 -19.49 35.16 -46.48
C SER A 115 -19.81 36.65 -46.26
N PRO A 116 -19.58 37.22 -45.06
CA PRO A 116 -18.21 37.61 -44.73
C PRO A 116 -17.84 37.56 -43.23
N GLY A 117 -16.57 37.26 -42.96
CA GLY A 117 -15.90 37.67 -41.71
C GLY A 117 -15.41 36.51 -40.87
N MET A 118 -14.09 36.33 -40.85
CA MET A 118 -13.37 35.66 -39.76
C MET A 118 -13.80 36.29 -38.42
N PRO A 119 -13.85 35.49 -37.35
CA PRO A 119 -12.76 35.66 -36.41
C PRO A 119 -12.05 34.33 -36.16
N ASP A 120 -10.73 34.49 -36.16
CA ASP A 120 -9.73 33.54 -35.70
C ASP A 120 -10.17 32.88 -34.39
N GLY A 121 -10.58 31.61 -34.51
CA GLY A 121 -11.10 30.80 -33.41
C GLY A 121 -9.95 30.26 -32.58
N THR A 122 -9.34 31.16 -31.80
CA THR A 122 -8.45 30.94 -30.66
C THR A 122 -8.34 29.46 -30.28
N GLU A 123 -7.19 28.88 -30.61
CA GLU A 123 -6.71 27.66 -29.95
C GLU A 123 -6.97 27.79 -28.45
N SER A 124 -7.48 26.72 -27.83
CA SER A 124 -7.64 26.61 -26.39
C SER A 124 -6.24 26.72 -25.74
N ALA A 125 -5.77 27.94 -25.58
CA ALA A 125 -4.59 28.29 -24.83
C ALA A 125 -4.88 27.89 -23.38
N GLY A 126 -4.36 26.72 -22.98
CA GLY A 126 -4.30 26.35 -21.57
C GLY A 126 -3.76 27.55 -20.80
N ALA A 127 -4.39 27.84 -19.66
CA ALA A 127 -4.06 29.02 -18.86
C ALA A 127 -2.54 29.21 -18.78
N PRO A 128 -2.03 30.44 -19.03
CA PRO A 128 -0.59 30.68 -19.07
C PRO A 128 0.05 30.22 -17.77
N LEU A 129 1.16 29.49 -17.89
CA LEU A 129 1.88 28.98 -16.73
C LEU A 129 2.28 30.13 -15.81
N SER A 130 2.16 29.90 -14.49
CA SER A 130 2.72 30.87 -13.54
C SER A 130 4.24 30.96 -13.71
N GLU A 131 4.83 32.07 -13.26
CA GLU A 131 6.28 32.26 -13.34
C GLU A 131 7.05 31.09 -12.68
N MET A 132 6.57 30.63 -11.52
CA MET A 132 7.14 29.48 -10.81
C MET A 132 6.99 28.18 -11.60
N GLU A 133 5.83 27.93 -12.22
CA GLU A 133 5.62 26.76 -13.08
C GLU A 133 6.55 26.76 -14.30
N GLY A 134 6.79 27.93 -14.89
CA GLY A 134 7.77 28.10 -15.96
C GLY A 134 9.19 27.77 -15.49
N LYS A 135 9.59 28.19 -14.28
CA LYS A 135 10.89 27.84 -13.69
C LYS A 135 11.01 26.34 -13.43
N ILE A 136 9.97 25.71 -12.91
CA ILE A 136 9.92 24.27 -12.65
C ILE A 136 10.02 23.48 -13.97
N ASN A 137 9.25 23.84 -14.99
CA ASN A 137 9.30 23.18 -16.29
C ASN A 137 10.71 23.25 -16.90
N ARG A 138 11.32 24.44 -16.92
CA ARG A 138 12.70 24.63 -17.42
C ARG A 138 13.72 23.82 -16.62
N ALA A 139 13.61 23.79 -15.29
CA ALA A 139 14.51 23.02 -14.44
C ALA A 139 14.43 21.52 -14.75
N ILE A 140 13.20 20.98 -14.90
CA ILE A 140 13.00 19.57 -15.24
C ILE A 140 13.53 19.25 -16.64
N ALA A 141 13.31 20.13 -17.62
CA ALA A 141 13.84 19.95 -18.98
C ALA A 141 15.37 19.85 -18.98
N VAL A 142 16.06 20.77 -18.28
CA VAL A 142 17.53 20.72 -18.12
C VAL A 142 17.97 19.42 -17.43
N MET A 143 17.27 18.99 -16.36
CA MET A 143 17.59 17.73 -15.68
C MET A 143 17.39 16.49 -16.56
N GLN A 144 16.43 16.52 -17.50
CA GLN A 144 16.23 15.45 -18.49
C GLN A 144 17.38 15.42 -19.50
N GLU A 145 17.80 16.58 -20.01
CA GLU A 145 18.93 16.71 -20.93
C GLU A 145 20.25 16.26 -20.28
N GLU A 146 20.48 16.66 -19.04
CA GLU A 146 21.64 16.27 -18.22
C GLU A 146 21.59 14.82 -17.72
N LYS A 147 20.50 14.08 -18.01
CA LYS A 147 20.28 12.70 -17.54
C LYS A 147 20.41 12.54 -16.02
N ILE A 148 19.99 13.55 -15.26
CA ILE A 148 19.98 13.52 -13.78
C ILE A 148 19.00 12.46 -13.27
N PHE A 149 17.87 12.31 -13.97
CA PHE A 149 16.90 11.24 -13.72
C PHE A 149 17.44 9.91 -14.26
N LYS A 150 18.00 9.10 -13.37
CA LYS A 150 18.45 7.74 -13.70
C LYS A 150 17.26 6.79 -13.81
N PHE A 151 16.24 7.02 -12.98
CA PHE A 151 15.05 6.18 -12.91
C PHE A 151 13.78 7.03 -12.96
N ALA A 152 12.69 6.44 -13.47
CA ALA A 152 11.39 7.11 -13.55
C ALA A 152 10.85 7.51 -12.16
N TYR A 153 11.20 6.77 -11.10
CA TYR A 153 10.82 7.12 -9.73
C TYR A 153 11.59 8.33 -9.19
N ASP A 154 12.66 8.80 -9.83
CA ASP A 154 13.45 9.94 -9.32
C ASP A 154 12.65 11.26 -9.31
N TYR A 155 11.57 11.33 -10.08
CA TYR A 155 10.62 12.46 -10.05
C TYR A 155 9.95 12.61 -8.68
N VAL A 156 9.86 11.53 -7.90
CA VAL A 156 9.26 11.62 -6.56
C VAL A 156 10.13 12.48 -5.63
N TRP A 157 11.45 12.49 -5.82
CA TRP A 157 12.35 13.35 -5.05
C TRP A 157 12.12 14.83 -5.36
N VAL A 158 11.72 15.15 -6.59
CA VAL A 158 11.33 16.51 -6.97
C VAL A 158 10.04 16.92 -6.27
N MET A 159 9.01 16.05 -6.29
CA MET A 159 7.76 16.29 -5.56
C MET A 159 8.02 16.55 -4.07
N LEU A 160 8.80 15.68 -3.42
CA LEU A 160 9.06 15.79 -1.99
C LEU A 160 9.83 17.06 -1.63
N VAL A 161 10.81 17.49 -2.44
CA VAL A 161 11.54 18.73 -2.14
C VAL A 161 10.69 19.97 -2.41
N MET A 162 9.81 19.94 -3.41
CA MET A 162 8.83 21.01 -3.64
C MET A 162 7.89 21.18 -2.45
N ASN A 163 7.36 20.06 -1.94
CA ASN A 163 6.48 20.06 -0.76
C ASN A 163 7.17 20.62 0.50
N GLN A 164 8.50 20.57 0.58
CA GLN A 164 9.31 21.09 1.68
C GLN A 164 9.79 22.54 1.45
N THR A 165 9.59 23.10 0.26
CA THR A 165 10.14 24.41 -0.12
C THR A 165 9.04 25.47 -0.19
N ALA A 166 9.18 26.52 0.62
CA ALA A 166 8.24 27.65 0.61
C ALA A 166 8.17 28.32 -0.77
N GLY A 167 6.95 28.69 -1.20
CA GLY A 167 6.71 29.32 -2.48
C GLY A 167 6.67 28.36 -3.68
N MET A 168 6.84 27.06 -3.47
CA MET A 168 6.59 26.03 -4.48
C MET A 168 5.19 25.41 -4.31
N PRO A 169 4.60 24.86 -5.39
CA PRO A 169 3.37 24.08 -5.29
C PRO A 169 3.53 22.90 -4.33
N HIS A 170 2.49 22.65 -3.53
CA HIS A 170 2.39 21.50 -2.64
C HIS A 170 1.45 20.44 -3.22
N PHE A 171 1.80 19.18 -3.04
CA PHE A 171 1.06 18.04 -3.57
C PHE A 171 0.73 17.03 -2.47
N GLU A 172 -0.56 16.79 -2.26
CA GLU A 172 -1.07 15.80 -1.30
C GLU A 172 -0.83 14.35 -1.77
N SER A 173 -0.63 14.14 -3.07
CA SER A 173 -0.45 12.81 -3.66
C SER A 173 0.43 12.82 -4.91
N THR A 174 1.04 11.67 -5.20
CA THR A 174 1.75 11.40 -6.45
C THR A 174 0.87 11.59 -7.69
N SER A 175 -0.42 11.27 -7.60
CA SER A 175 -1.40 11.50 -8.67
C SER A 175 -1.55 12.99 -9.00
N SER A 176 -1.69 13.84 -7.97
CA SER A 176 -1.79 15.30 -8.16
C SER A 176 -0.51 15.88 -8.77
N PHE A 177 0.66 15.39 -8.35
CA PHE A 177 1.94 15.77 -8.92
C PHE A 177 2.10 15.31 -10.38
N HIS A 178 1.68 14.09 -10.71
CA HIS A 178 1.73 13.59 -12.08
C HIS A 178 0.85 14.43 -13.02
N ILE A 179 -0.37 14.78 -12.60
CA ILE A 179 -1.25 15.70 -13.35
C ILE A 179 -0.58 17.05 -13.54
N PHE A 180 0.08 17.57 -12.50
CA PHE A 180 0.83 18.81 -12.57
C PHE A 180 1.95 18.75 -13.61
N LEU A 181 2.77 17.69 -13.64
CA LEU A 181 3.84 17.52 -14.64
C LEU A 181 3.32 17.53 -16.09
N VAL A 182 2.18 16.88 -16.33
CA VAL A 182 1.50 16.88 -17.64
C VAL A 182 1.03 18.29 -17.98
N ARG A 183 0.36 18.98 -17.04
CA ARG A 183 -0.17 20.34 -17.26
C ARG A 183 0.93 21.35 -17.59
N ILE A 184 2.08 21.29 -16.91
CA ILE A 184 3.18 22.23 -17.17
C ILE A 184 3.98 21.87 -18.42
N GLY A 185 3.62 20.82 -19.16
CA GLY A 185 4.25 20.46 -20.44
C GLY A 185 5.62 19.78 -20.30
N VAL A 186 5.84 18.96 -19.28
CA VAL A 186 7.08 18.16 -19.20
C VAL A 186 7.13 17.14 -20.35
N ALA A 187 8.17 17.19 -21.17
CA ALA A 187 8.24 16.40 -22.42
C ALA A 187 8.22 14.88 -22.21
N ARG A 188 8.85 14.38 -21.13
CA ARG A 188 8.96 12.95 -20.81
C ARG A 188 8.47 12.68 -19.39
N VAL A 189 7.15 12.67 -19.20
CA VAL A 189 6.53 12.37 -17.91
C VAL A 189 6.66 10.86 -17.61
N PRO A 190 7.14 10.46 -16.42
CA PRO A 190 7.15 9.06 -16.01
C PRO A 190 5.72 8.53 -15.78
N SER A 191 5.51 7.22 -15.86
CA SER A 191 4.20 6.65 -15.46
C SER A 191 3.89 6.93 -13.99
N LEU A 192 2.61 7.13 -13.66
CA LEU A 192 2.17 7.31 -12.27
C LEU A 192 2.68 6.20 -11.34
N SER A 193 2.58 4.95 -11.77
CA SER A 193 3.09 3.78 -11.04
C SER A 193 4.59 3.84 -10.72
N SER A 194 5.38 4.47 -11.60
CA SER A 194 6.81 4.65 -11.38
C SER A 194 7.07 5.68 -10.28
N VAL A 195 6.32 6.78 -10.26
CA VAL A 195 6.45 7.83 -9.24
C VAL A 195 6.01 7.31 -7.87
N GLU A 196 4.92 6.54 -7.82
CA GLU A 196 4.38 5.95 -6.58
C GLU A 196 5.34 4.98 -5.90
N LYS A 197 6.12 4.24 -6.69
CA LYS A 197 6.95 3.12 -6.23
C LYS A 197 7.85 3.43 -5.02
N LYS A 198 8.31 4.67 -4.89
CA LYS A 198 9.29 5.09 -3.86
C LYS A 198 8.85 6.29 -3.01
N ALA A 199 7.61 6.74 -3.14
CA ALA A 199 7.12 7.94 -2.44
C ALA A 199 7.24 7.83 -0.91
N ALA A 200 6.96 6.66 -0.36
CA ALA A 200 6.95 6.42 1.09
C ALA A 200 8.32 6.03 1.68
N THR A 201 9.41 6.01 0.89
CA THR A 201 10.70 5.48 1.38
C THR A 201 11.65 6.53 1.92
N ALA A 202 11.41 7.82 1.62
CA ALA A 202 12.24 8.91 2.14
C ALA A 202 11.85 9.27 3.58
N CYS A 203 12.86 9.48 4.41
CA CYS A 203 12.71 10.00 5.77
C CYS A 203 13.55 11.27 5.95
N ARG A 204 13.23 12.06 6.98
CA ARG A 204 13.86 13.36 7.29
C ARG A 204 13.57 14.44 6.24
N GLN A 205 14.24 15.58 6.35
CA GLN A 205 14.16 16.70 5.41
C GLN A 205 15.41 16.77 4.53
N HIS A 206 15.23 17.23 3.29
CA HIS A 206 16.34 17.54 2.38
C HIS A 206 17.21 18.66 3.00
N PRO A 207 18.56 18.62 2.89
CA PRO A 207 19.41 17.72 2.11
C PRO A 207 19.86 16.44 2.84
N THR A 208 19.23 16.12 3.98
CA THR A 208 19.64 15.01 4.85
C THR A 208 18.74 13.78 4.73
N TRP A 209 18.13 13.57 3.56
CA TRP A 209 17.25 12.41 3.39
C TRP A 209 18.00 11.10 3.57
N THR A 210 17.34 10.21 4.29
CA THR A 210 17.68 8.79 4.40
C THR A 210 16.56 7.98 3.76
N PHE A 211 16.86 6.78 3.29
CA PHE A 211 15.90 5.95 2.58
C PHE A 211 15.77 4.58 3.24
N THR A 212 14.53 4.13 3.48
CA THR A 212 14.26 2.83 4.13
C THR A 212 14.50 1.66 3.19
N ASP A 213 14.48 1.89 1.87
CA ASP A 213 14.60 0.86 0.85
C ASP A 213 16.04 0.55 0.43
N THR A 214 17.03 1.29 0.94
CA THR A 214 18.44 1.07 0.61
C THR A 214 19.37 1.52 1.74
N ALA A 215 20.39 0.71 2.02
CA ALA A 215 21.49 1.07 2.91
C ALA A 215 22.71 1.64 2.14
N ASP A 216 22.66 1.72 0.81
CA ASP A 216 23.76 2.23 0.00
C ASP A 216 23.89 3.76 0.13
N ALA A 217 25.04 4.19 0.66
CA ALA A 217 25.38 5.60 0.82
C ALA A 217 25.51 6.33 -0.52
N ASN A 218 25.97 5.66 -1.58
CA ASN A 218 26.11 6.27 -2.89
C ASN A 218 24.74 6.54 -3.52
N GLU A 219 23.82 5.58 -3.44
CA GLU A 219 22.44 5.77 -3.88
C GLU A 219 21.72 6.86 -3.07
N THR A 220 21.92 6.90 -1.75
CA THR A 220 21.38 7.96 -0.89
C THR A 220 21.88 9.34 -1.31
N ARG A 221 23.19 9.47 -1.57
CA ARG A 221 23.79 10.71 -2.06
C ARG A 221 23.25 11.10 -3.43
N ARG A 222 23.08 10.13 -4.35
CA ARG A 222 22.52 10.37 -5.68
C ARG A 222 21.10 10.93 -5.60
N ARG A 223 20.22 10.33 -4.80
CA ARG A 223 18.83 10.80 -4.64
C ARG A 223 18.76 12.22 -4.05
N ASN A 224 19.59 12.52 -3.04
CA ASN A 224 19.71 13.88 -2.51
C ASN A 224 20.26 14.88 -3.56
N ASN A 225 21.15 14.44 -4.45
CA ASN A 225 21.65 15.27 -5.54
C ASN A 225 20.57 15.59 -6.59
N VAL A 226 19.61 14.69 -6.84
CA VAL A 226 18.46 14.99 -7.72
C VAL A 226 17.70 16.22 -7.19
N ALA A 227 17.32 16.20 -5.91
CA ALA A 227 16.61 17.32 -5.29
C ALA A 227 17.47 18.59 -5.21
N SER A 228 18.76 18.46 -4.86
CA SER A 228 19.68 19.62 -4.80
C SER A 228 19.85 20.28 -6.17
N ARG A 229 19.99 19.48 -7.23
CA ARG A 229 20.11 19.97 -8.60
C ARG A 229 18.83 20.69 -9.04
N PHE A 230 17.67 20.10 -8.76
CA PHE A 230 16.38 20.73 -9.02
C PHE A 230 16.26 22.11 -8.37
N LEU A 231 16.47 22.21 -7.05
CA LEU A 231 16.39 23.49 -6.34
C LEU A 231 17.42 24.52 -6.83
N SER A 232 18.62 24.07 -7.23
CA SER A 232 19.63 24.95 -7.81
C SER A 232 19.16 25.53 -9.15
N LEU A 233 18.54 24.73 -10.01
CA LEU A 233 18.08 25.16 -11.33
C LEU A 233 16.87 26.09 -11.22
N VAL A 234 15.90 25.78 -10.36
CA VAL A 234 14.72 26.64 -10.14
C VAL A 234 15.14 28.02 -9.62
N ARG A 235 16.10 28.09 -8.70
CA ARG A 235 16.63 29.37 -8.19
C ARG A 235 17.43 30.15 -9.23
N LYS A 236 18.20 29.47 -10.09
CA LYS A 236 18.98 30.13 -11.16
C LYS A 236 18.10 30.65 -12.30
N ALA A 237 16.92 30.06 -12.49
CA ALA A 237 15.95 30.50 -13.49
C ALA A 237 15.11 31.73 -13.05
N ALA A 238 15.45 32.32 -11.89
CA ALA A 238 14.83 33.54 -11.34
C ALA A 238 15.61 34.80 -11.72
#